data_AF-A0A959KXE2-F1
#
_entry.id   AF-A0A959KXE2-F1
#
_cell.length_a   1.000
_cell.length_b   1.000
_cell.length_c   1.000
_cell.angle_alpha   90.00
_cell.angle_beta   90.00
_cell.angle_gamma   90.00
#
_symmetry.space_group_name_H-M   'P 1'
#
loop_
_entity.id
_entity.type
_entity.pdbx_description
1 polymer ?
#
loop_
_entity_poly.entity_id
_entity_poly.type
_entity_poly.pdbx_seq_one_letter_code
_entity_poly.pdbx_strand_id
1 'polypeptide(L)'
;MTLLLPEKTTDYMYPFLSGVLSLLIFLLPFGLFAQVNVGYVEDFESFALCTASCNSPCSLSNGWINDATDAANWIVDENGTPSGATGPTVDYVPGTALGNYIYLESSNPCSANVTANMWSPELDLLGTNAPFFEFYYHMYGLTMGTLHIDISTDHGVSFIND
;
A
#
# COMPACT_ATOMS: atom_id res chain seq x y z
N MET A 1 12.10 -24.22 -24.13
CA MET A 1 12.91 -24.94 -23.13
C MET A 1 11.97 -25.22 -21.96
N THR A 2 11.88 -26.49 -21.58
CA THR A 2 10.77 -27.10 -20.83
C THR A 2 10.81 -26.78 -19.33
N LEU A 3 9.65 -26.33 -18.81
CA LEU A 3 8.91 -26.74 -17.59
C LEU A 3 9.70 -27.05 -16.30
N LEU A 4 9.23 -26.53 -15.16
CA LEU A 4 8.75 -27.30 -13.99
C LEU A 4 7.95 -26.37 -13.05
N LEU A 5 6.67 -26.69 -12.82
CA LEU A 5 5.94 -26.25 -11.63
C LEU A 5 6.40 -27.08 -10.42
N PRO A 6 6.42 -26.52 -9.20
CA PRO A 6 6.27 -27.32 -7.99
C PRO A 6 5.05 -26.88 -7.17
N GLU A 7 4.19 -27.86 -6.89
CA GLU A 7 3.24 -27.87 -5.77
C GLU A 7 3.99 -28.15 -4.45
N LYS A 8 3.69 -27.41 -3.36
CA LYS A 8 3.55 -28.00 -2.01
C LYS A 8 3.00 -27.05 -0.93
N THR A 9 1.80 -27.40 -0.45
CA THR A 9 1.34 -27.54 0.95
C THR A 9 1.70 -26.50 2.02
N THR A 10 0.68 -25.78 2.50
CA THR A 10 0.48 -25.47 3.92
C THR A 10 -1.02 -25.56 4.24
N ASP A 11 -1.38 -26.45 5.17
CA ASP A 11 -2.74 -26.66 5.68
C ASP A 11 -3.07 -25.54 6.68
N TYR A 12 -4.09 -24.72 6.42
CA TYR A 12 -4.72 -23.88 7.45
C TYR A 12 -6.01 -24.56 7.92
N MET A 13 -5.97 -25.03 9.16
CA MET A 13 -7.05 -25.72 9.85
C MET A 13 -7.97 -24.70 10.53
N TYR A 14 -9.17 -24.47 9.99
CA TYR A 14 -10.21 -23.64 10.62
C TYR A 14 -11.20 -24.52 11.42
N PRO A 15 -11.59 -24.14 12.65
CA PRO A 15 -12.56 -24.90 13.42
C PRO A 15 -13.97 -24.59 12.89
N PHE A 16 -14.56 -25.48 12.10
CA PHE A 16 -15.99 -25.43 11.79
C PHE A 16 -16.79 -26.24 12.80
N LEU A 17 -17.76 -25.56 13.42
CA LEU A 17 -18.83 -26.16 14.21
C LEU A 17 -19.57 -27.24 13.39
N SER A 18 -19.93 -28.30 14.10
CA SER A 18 -20.60 -29.53 13.64
C SER A 18 -21.81 -29.35 12.70
N GLY A 19 -21.82 -30.17 11.63
CA GLY A 19 -22.99 -30.54 10.79
C GLY A 19 -23.29 -29.52 9.68
N VAL A 20 -23.30 -29.83 8.38
CA VAL A 20 -23.71 -31.05 7.67
C VAL A 20 -23.02 -31.03 6.29
N LEU A 21 -22.67 -32.21 5.79
CA LEU A 21 -21.99 -32.45 4.50
C LEU A 21 -22.88 -32.01 3.31
N SER A 22 -22.46 -31.00 2.56
CA SER A 22 -22.85 -30.83 1.16
C SER A 22 -21.62 -30.50 0.33
N LEU A 23 -21.17 -31.52 -0.39
CA LEU A 23 -20.10 -31.47 -1.37
C LEU A 23 -20.59 -30.67 -2.58
N LEU A 24 -20.34 -29.37 -2.58
CA LEU A 24 -20.23 -28.57 -3.79
C LEU A 24 -18.83 -27.94 -3.76
N ILE A 25 -17.87 -28.61 -4.39
CA ILE A 25 -16.59 -27.98 -4.72
C ILE A 25 -16.91 -26.96 -5.81
N PHE A 26 -17.22 -25.73 -5.40
CA PHE A 26 -16.97 -24.61 -6.29
C PHE A 26 -15.46 -24.57 -6.49
N LEU A 27 -15.02 -24.81 -7.71
CA LEU A 27 -13.82 -24.17 -8.24
C LEU A 27 -14.09 -22.66 -8.21
N LEU A 28 -14.02 -22.06 -7.03
CA LEU A 28 -13.76 -20.63 -6.96
C LEU A 28 -12.34 -20.49 -7.49
N PRO A 29 -12.10 -19.73 -8.57
CA PRO A 29 -10.73 -19.36 -8.88
C PRO A 29 -10.15 -18.75 -7.60
N PHE A 30 -8.90 -19.10 -7.30
CA PHE A 30 -8.05 -18.43 -6.32
C PHE A 30 -8.56 -17.02 -6.06
N GLY A 31 -8.89 -16.70 -4.80
CA GLY A 31 -9.60 -15.49 -4.44
C GLY A 31 -9.13 -14.32 -5.30
N LEU A 32 -10.01 -13.83 -6.18
CA LEU A 32 -9.67 -12.67 -7.00
C LEU A 32 -9.48 -11.51 -6.03
N PHE A 33 -8.24 -11.24 -5.68
CA PHE A 33 -7.87 -9.87 -5.34
C PHE A 33 -8.24 -9.02 -6.57
N ALA A 34 -8.87 -7.89 -6.33
CA ALA A 34 -9.22 -6.98 -7.41
C ALA A 34 -7.91 -6.43 -7.99
N GLN A 35 -7.61 -6.81 -9.23
CA GLN A 35 -6.43 -6.32 -9.95
C GLN A 35 -6.81 -5.08 -10.75
N VAL A 36 -5.89 -4.13 -10.82
CA VAL A 36 -5.97 -2.96 -11.70
C VAL A 36 -5.04 -3.14 -12.90
N ASN A 37 -5.43 -2.63 -14.06
CA ASN A 37 -4.65 -2.80 -15.29
C ASN A 37 -3.44 -1.86 -15.34
N VAL A 38 -2.45 -2.19 -16.17
CA VAL A 38 -1.35 -1.26 -16.53
C VAL A 38 -1.89 0.06 -17.09
N GLY A 39 -1.22 1.16 -16.73
CA GLY A 39 -1.71 2.51 -16.94
C GLY A 39 -2.60 3.03 -15.81
N TYR A 40 -2.69 2.27 -14.70
CA TYR A 40 -3.24 2.76 -13.44
C TYR A 40 -2.48 4.00 -12.98
N VAL A 41 -3.22 5.07 -12.72
CA VAL A 41 -2.73 6.33 -12.18
C VAL A 41 -3.52 6.59 -10.91
N GLU A 42 -2.80 6.94 -9.86
CA GLU A 42 -3.37 7.39 -8.60
C GLU A 42 -2.75 8.74 -8.26
N ASP A 43 -3.60 9.74 -8.04
CA ASP A 43 -3.23 11.08 -7.61
C ASP A 43 -3.74 11.39 -6.19
N PHE A 44 -4.46 10.45 -5.55
CA PHE A 44 -5.00 10.53 -4.19
C PHE A 44 -6.08 11.61 -3.98
N GLU A 45 -6.48 12.34 -5.02
CA GLU A 45 -7.48 13.41 -4.94
C GLU A 45 -8.86 12.90 -4.52
N SER A 46 -9.18 11.64 -4.84
CA SER A 46 -10.45 11.03 -4.41
C SER A 46 -10.44 10.47 -2.98
N PHE A 47 -9.29 10.50 -2.29
CA PHE A 47 -9.15 9.88 -0.99
C PHE A 47 -9.73 10.80 0.09
N ALA A 48 -10.35 10.19 1.10
CA ALA A 48 -10.84 10.95 2.24
C ALA A 48 -9.67 11.37 3.14
N LEU A 49 -9.60 12.67 3.47
CA LEU A 49 -8.63 13.19 4.42
C LEU A 49 -8.75 12.47 5.76
N CYS A 50 -7.60 12.08 6.31
CA CYS A 50 -7.50 11.45 7.61
C CYS A 50 -6.47 12.22 8.43
N THR A 51 -6.79 13.50 8.67
CA THR A 51 -5.95 14.44 9.42
C THR A 51 -5.91 14.04 10.90
N ALA A 52 -4.93 13.22 11.29
CA ALA A 52 -4.76 12.85 12.69
C ALA A 52 -3.33 12.39 13.01
N SER A 53 -2.98 12.60 14.28
CA SER A 53 -1.72 12.29 14.96
C SER A 53 -1.20 10.87 14.70
N CYS A 54 0.11 10.71 14.84
CA CYS A 54 0.88 9.47 14.81
C CYS A 54 0.07 8.20 15.06
N ASN A 55 0.13 7.26 14.10
CA ASN A 55 -0.51 5.95 14.16
C ASN A 55 -2.04 5.98 14.15
N SER A 56 -2.66 7.13 13.86
CA SER A 56 -4.09 7.16 13.62
C SER A 56 -4.45 6.19 12.49
N PRO A 57 -5.49 5.37 12.65
CA PRO A 57 -5.98 4.58 11.53
C PRO A 57 -6.39 5.52 10.40
N CYS A 58 -5.90 5.26 9.20
CA CYS A 58 -6.31 5.94 7.99
C CYS A 58 -6.83 4.91 6.98
N SER A 59 -8.10 5.02 6.63
CA SER A 59 -8.71 4.18 5.59
C SER A 59 -8.39 4.76 4.23
N LEU A 60 -7.52 4.07 3.50
CA LEU A 60 -7.18 4.40 2.12
C LEU A 60 -8.23 3.83 1.15
N SER A 61 -8.27 4.37 -0.07
CA SER A 61 -9.26 4.02 -1.10
C SER A 61 -8.60 3.33 -2.29
N ASN A 62 -9.41 2.93 -3.28
CA ASN A 62 -8.96 2.33 -4.54
C ASN A 62 -8.12 1.06 -4.42
N GLY A 63 -8.16 0.37 -3.28
CA GLY A 63 -7.39 -0.86 -3.02
C GLY A 63 -6.03 -0.63 -2.36
N TRP A 64 -5.66 0.62 -2.09
CA TRP A 64 -4.52 0.93 -1.24
C TRP A 64 -4.85 0.59 0.21
N ILE A 65 -3.89 0.03 0.94
CA ILE A 65 -4.06 -0.33 2.36
C ILE A 65 -2.79 -0.05 3.15
N ASN A 66 -2.95 0.42 4.39
CA ASN A 66 -1.87 0.45 5.36
C ASN A 66 -1.62 -0.96 5.90
N ASP A 67 -0.36 -1.28 6.17
CA ASP A 67 0.01 -2.52 6.85
C ASP A 67 -0.43 -2.47 8.32
N ALA A 68 -1.35 -3.35 8.69
CA ALA A 68 -1.85 -3.42 10.05
C ALA A 68 -0.85 -3.98 11.07
N THR A 69 0.32 -4.47 10.62
CA THR A 69 1.34 -5.12 11.45
C THR A 69 2.50 -4.21 11.82
N ASP A 70 2.62 -3.05 11.17
CA ASP A 70 3.67 -2.08 11.44
C ASP A 70 3.30 -1.12 12.59
N ALA A 71 4.18 -0.15 12.82
CA ALA A 71 4.03 0.79 13.92
C ALA A 71 3.44 2.14 13.50
N ALA A 72 3.15 2.40 12.23
CA ALA A 72 2.76 3.71 11.73
C ALA A 72 2.00 3.63 10.39
N ASN A 73 0.95 4.44 10.25
CA ASN A 73 0.15 4.50 9.04
C ASN A 73 0.54 5.70 8.18
N TRP A 74 0.54 5.49 6.86
CA TRP A 74 0.43 6.55 5.87
C TRP A 74 -0.94 7.20 5.95
N ILE A 75 -0.97 8.53 5.90
CA ILE A 75 -2.19 9.33 5.96
C ILE A 75 -2.37 10.14 4.67
N VAL A 76 -3.62 10.56 4.41
CA VAL A 76 -3.99 11.48 3.33
C VAL A 76 -4.08 12.87 3.92
N ASP A 77 -3.28 13.79 3.39
CA ASP A 77 -3.15 15.16 3.86
C ASP A 77 -3.15 16.16 2.70
N GLU A 78 -3.55 17.41 2.99
CA GLU A 78 -3.54 18.55 2.06
C GLU A 78 -2.99 19.84 2.72
N ASN A 79 -2.64 19.81 4.02
CA ASN A 79 -2.39 21.01 4.83
C ASN A 79 -0.91 21.30 5.12
N GLY A 80 0.00 20.65 4.39
CA GLY A 80 1.43 20.74 4.61
C GLY A 80 1.88 20.05 5.90
N THR A 81 3.15 20.24 6.26
CA THR A 81 3.71 19.63 7.46
C THR A 81 3.48 20.46 8.73
N PRO A 82 3.12 19.83 9.86
CA PRO A 82 2.99 20.52 11.15
C PRO A 82 4.35 20.93 11.73
N SER A 83 5.43 20.34 11.24
CA SER A 83 6.80 20.59 11.67
C SER A 83 7.46 21.76 10.93
N GLY A 84 8.44 22.40 11.57
CA GLY A 84 9.18 23.51 10.98
C GLY A 84 10.33 23.04 10.09
N ALA A 85 10.61 23.80 9.02
CA ALA A 85 11.66 23.48 8.04
C ALA A 85 11.50 22.09 7.39
N THR A 86 10.26 21.72 7.13
CA THR A 86 9.83 20.52 6.43
C THR A 86 8.87 20.91 5.28
N GLY A 87 8.40 19.92 4.55
CA GLY A 87 7.41 20.08 3.49
C GLY A 87 6.79 18.72 3.14
N PRO A 88 5.87 18.66 2.16
CA PRO A 88 5.52 19.73 1.21
C PRO A 88 4.57 20.79 1.77
N THR A 89 4.30 21.84 0.99
CA THR A 89 3.24 22.84 1.29
C THR A 89 1.96 22.62 0.49
N VAL A 90 2.05 21.92 -0.64
CA VAL A 90 0.96 21.54 -1.55
C VAL A 90 1.35 20.22 -2.22
N ASP A 91 0.35 19.44 -2.65
CA ASP A 91 0.61 18.28 -3.52
C ASP A 91 1.26 18.68 -4.86
N TYR A 92 1.82 17.71 -5.59
CA TYR A 92 2.34 17.87 -6.95
C TYR A 92 1.23 17.98 -8.03
N VAL A 93 0.16 17.19 -7.97
CA VAL A 93 -1.01 17.25 -8.88
C VAL A 93 -2.31 17.36 -8.07
N PRO A 94 -2.92 18.55 -7.98
CA PRO A 94 -2.86 19.63 -8.97
C PRO A 94 -1.85 20.75 -8.68
N GLY A 95 -1.01 20.66 -7.63
CA GLY A 95 -0.13 21.77 -7.27
C GLY A 95 -0.83 22.85 -6.42
N THR A 96 -1.91 22.49 -5.72
CA THR A 96 -2.77 23.45 -5.00
C THR A 96 -2.93 23.09 -3.53
N ALA A 97 -3.39 24.05 -2.73
CA ALA A 97 -3.66 23.84 -1.30
C ALA A 97 -4.88 22.96 -1.00
N LEU A 98 -5.58 22.47 -2.03
CA LEU A 98 -6.67 21.49 -1.91
C LEU A 98 -6.28 20.14 -2.57
N GLY A 99 -5.00 19.99 -2.93
CA GLY A 99 -4.47 18.75 -3.48
C GLY A 99 -4.06 17.81 -2.36
N ASN A 100 -4.47 16.57 -2.47
CA ASN A 100 -4.18 15.51 -1.53
C ASN A 100 -2.86 14.84 -1.86
N TYR A 101 -2.11 14.45 -0.84
CA TYR A 101 -0.96 13.58 -0.97
C TYR A 101 -0.93 12.56 0.15
N ILE A 102 -0.22 11.47 -0.10
CA ILE A 102 0.10 10.49 0.92
C ILE A 102 1.32 10.95 1.73
N TYR A 103 1.19 10.87 3.05
CA TYR A 103 2.07 11.56 3.99
C TYR A 103 2.44 10.70 5.20
N LEU A 104 3.66 10.91 5.70
CA LEU A 104 4.17 10.39 6.95
C LEU A 104 4.94 11.48 7.70
N GLU A 105 4.52 11.81 8.92
CA GLU A 105 5.25 12.74 9.80
C GLU A 105 6.36 11.98 10.54
N SER A 106 7.61 12.30 10.27
CA SER A 106 8.77 11.66 10.91
C SER A 106 9.32 12.42 12.12
N SER A 107 8.82 13.63 12.36
CA SER A 107 9.22 14.51 13.44
C SER A 107 8.15 14.58 14.55
N ASN A 108 8.46 15.30 15.63
CA ASN A 108 7.56 15.44 16.78
C ASN A 108 6.16 15.98 16.37
N PRO A 109 5.04 15.38 16.84
CA PRO A 109 4.92 14.41 17.94
C PRO A 109 5.18 12.95 17.57
N CYS A 110 5.47 12.65 16.30
CA CYS A 110 5.71 11.30 15.84
C CYS A 110 7.14 10.84 16.11
N SER A 111 7.28 9.53 16.27
CA SER A 111 8.56 8.91 16.62
C SER A 111 9.44 8.80 15.40
N ALA A 112 10.68 9.29 15.51
CA ALA A 112 11.73 8.91 14.58
C ALA A 112 11.96 7.38 14.66
N ASN A 113 12.35 6.77 13.54
CA ASN A 113 12.72 5.35 13.43
C ASN A 113 11.55 4.33 13.55
N VAL A 114 10.35 4.69 13.09
CA VAL A 114 9.28 3.71 12.84
C VAL A 114 9.22 3.38 11.35
N THR A 115 8.82 2.15 11.04
CA THR A 115 8.52 1.73 9.66
C THR A 115 7.01 1.83 9.45
N ALA A 116 6.63 2.36 8.28
CA ALA A 116 5.27 2.44 7.78
C ALA A 116 5.23 1.86 6.37
N ASN A 117 4.49 0.78 6.20
CA ASN A 117 4.30 0.06 4.95
C ASN A 117 2.89 0.36 4.41
N MET A 118 2.80 0.56 3.11
CA MET A 118 1.54 0.72 2.41
C MET A 118 1.58 -0.13 1.15
N TRP A 119 0.48 -0.83 0.90
CA TRP A 119 0.32 -1.72 -0.23
C TRP A 119 -0.53 -1.02 -1.27
N SER A 120 -0.09 -1.10 -2.53
CA SER A 120 -0.91 -0.75 -3.67
C SER A 120 -1.98 -1.83 -3.91
N PRO A 121 -2.99 -1.54 -4.75
CA PRO A 121 -3.76 -2.58 -5.40
C PRO A 121 -2.84 -3.52 -6.17
N GLU A 122 -3.28 -4.76 -6.38
CA GLU A 122 -2.57 -5.67 -7.26
C GLU A 122 -2.65 -5.17 -8.72
N LEU A 123 -1.53 -5.28 -9.43
CA LEU A 123 -1.43 -4.88 -10.84
C LEU A 123 -1.47 -6.11 -11.74
N ASP A 124 -2.42 -6.15 -12.68
CA ASP A 124 -2.41 -7.13 -13.76
C ASP A 124 -1.41 -6.70 -14.84
N LEU A 125 -0.25 -7.36 -14.85
CA LEU A 125 0.82 -7.12 -15.82
C LEU A 125 0.74 -8.05 -17.05
N LEU A 126 -0.30 -8.89 -17.17
CA LEU A 126 -0.43 -9.84 -18.27
C LEU A 126 -0.40 -9.13 -19.63
N GLY A 127 0.42 -9.64 -20.54
CA GLY A 127 0.57 -9.07 -21.89
C GLY A 127 1.35 -7.76 -21.95
N THR A 128 1.84 -7.24 -20.82
CA THR A 128 2.66 -6.02 -20.79
C THR A 128 4.13 -6.36 -21.05
N ASN A 129 4.73 -5.62 -21.98
CA ASN A 129 6.17 -5.70 -22.25
C ASN A 129 6.87 -4.55 -21.54
N ALA A 130 7.77 -4.88 -20.59
CA ALA A 130 8.58 -3.92 -19.83
C ALA A 130 7.75 -2.83 -19.09
N PRO A 131 6.92 -3.21 -18.09
CA PRO A 131 6.23 -2.24 -17.26
C PRO A 131 7.24 -1.35 -16.51
N PHE A 132 6.85 -0.10 -16.25
CA PHE A 132 7.60 0.84 -15.43
C PHE A 132 6.68 1.45 -14.38
N PHE A 133 7.29 1.94 -13.30
CA PHE A 133 6.63 2.61 -12.19
C PHE A 133 7.29 3.97 -11.98
N GLU A 134 6.46 5.01 -11.89
CA GLU A 134 6.89 6.40 -11.67
C GLU A 134 6.01 7.00 -10.59
N PHE A 135 6.59 7.81 -9.72
CA PHE A 135 5.89 8.49 -8.64
C PHE A 135 6.60 9.79 -8.28
N TYR A 136 5.84 10.75 -7.79
CA TYR A 136 6.37 11.97 -7.20
C TYR A 136 6.58 11.76 -5.71
N TYR A 137 7.66 12.33 -5.16
CA TYR A 137 7.94 12.25 -3.74
C TYR A 137 8.56 13.56 -3.25
N HIS A 138 8.36 13.85 -1.96
CA HIS A 138 8.97 14.99 -1.29
C HIS A 138 9.55 14.53 0.04
N MET A 139 10.87 14.64 0.20
CA MET A 139 11.56 14.31 1.44
C MET A 139 12.48 15.47 1.80
N TYR A 140 12.02 16.30 2.73
CA TYR A 140 12.75 17.48 3.20
C TYR A 140 12.55 17.66 4.70
N GLY A 141 13.66 17.74 5.44
CA GLY A 141 13.66 17.87 6.89
C GLY A 141 14.94 17.33 7.51
N LEU A 142 15.13 17.49 8.81
CA LEU A 142 16.28 16.92 9.52
C LEU A 142 16.06 15.46 9.94
N THR A 143 14.80 15.06 10.10
CA THR A 143 14.40 13.74 10.59
C THR A 143 13.76 12.87 9.50
N MET A 144 13.82 13.30 8.23
CA MET A 144 13.36 12.45 7.12
C MET A 144 14.10 11.11 7.13
N GLY A 145 13.34 10.04 6.98
CA GLY A 145 13.88 8.68 6.93
C GLY A 145 14.37 8.31 5.54
N THR A 146 14.27 7.01 5.24
CA THR A 146 14.44 6.46 3.90
C THR A 146 13.07 6.09 3.32
N LEU A 147 12.96 6.11 2.00
CA LEU A 147 11.81 5.62 1.26
C LEU A 147 12.25 4.44 0.40
N HIS A 148 11.56 3.33 0.52
CA HIS A 148 11.80 2.09 -0.22
C HIS A 148 10.58 1.78 -1.08
N ILE A 149 10.82 1.15 -2.23
CA ILE A 149 9.77 0.66 -3.13
C ILE A 149 10.10 -0.80 -3.41
N ASP A 150 9.23 -1.66 -2.92
CA ASP A 150 9.40 -3.11 -2.99
C ASP A 150 8.35 -3.71 -3.93
N ILE A 151 8.72 -4.81 -4.60
CA ILE A 151 7.86 -5.48 -5.58
C ILE A 151 7.63 -6.91 -5.12
N SER A 152 6.37 -7.30 -5.00
CA SER A 152 5.97 -8.69 -4.80
C SER A 152 5.27 -9.24 -6.04
N THR A 153 5.53 -10.50 -6.36
CA THR A 153 4.83 -11.26 -7.41
C THR A 153 4.03 -12.43 -6.84
N ASP A 154 3.88 -12.49 -5.52
CA ASP A 154 3.28 -13.61 -4.78
C ASP A 154 2.33 -13.13 -3.68
N HIS A 155 1.58 -12.06 -3.95
CA HIS A 155 0.57 -11.49 -3.06
C HIS A 155 1.13 -11.01 -1.71
N GLY A 156 2.34 -10.43 -1.73
CA GLY A 156 3.01 -9.89 -0.56
C GLY A 156 3.67 -10.92 0.34
N VAL A 157 3.85 -12.17 -0.13
CA VAL A 157 4.55 -13.22 0.63
C VAL A 157 6.07 -12.98 0.63
N SER A 158 6.62 -12.50 -0.48
CA SER A 158 8.03 -12.11 -0.61
C SER A 158 8.22 -10.86 -1.47
N PHE A 159 9.34 -10.17 -1.24
CA PHE A 159 9.71 -8.94 -1.93
C PHE A 159 11.01 -9.12 -2.69
N ILE A 160 11.02 -8.58 -3.91
CA ILE A 160 12.23 -8.43 -4.71
C ILE A 160 12.95 -7.19 -4.18
N ASN A 161 14.21 -7.37 -3.77
CA ASN A 161 15.14 -6.35 -3.24
C ASN A 161 15.03 -6.02 -1.74
N ASP A 162 14.39 -6.87 -0.93
CA ASP A 162 14.50 -6.86 0.54
C ASP A 162 15.75 -7.64 1.01
#